data_AF-A0A0Q5AUJ4-F1
#
_entry.id   AF-A0A0Q5AUJ4-F1
#
_cell.length_a   1.000
_cell.length_b   1.000
_cell.length_c   1.000
_cell.angle_alpha   90.00
_cell.angle_beta   90.00
_cell.angle_gamma   90.00
#
_symmetry.space_group_name_H-M   'P 1'
#
loop_
_entity.id
_entity.type
_entity.pdbx_description
1 polymer ?
#
loop_
_entity_poly.entity_id
_entity_poly.type
_entity_poly.pdbx_seq_one_letter_code
_entity_poly.pdbx_strand_id
1 'polypeptide(L)'
;MEANGPFDREGAASLLRAHSLPGVDRVAGDGTRLERLLSLDGTPHLIALELTATGVRLETAAAIAAEAARRVRAWFDLDSDLAAIGRELSLDPVLAPVIAARPGLRAVQYPEPFESAVMAVLGQQVSVAAARTFGGRAVAAFGAVGAQGLARFPTPEALLAPDPEVLRSAIGITNARARTVRAVAAAFAGGLALDRDGDLVEQRRLLLAIPGIGPWTADYLRLRLLGDPDAFPAGDLVLRRALGGITTAAAETRSLSWRPHRAHAAFWLWASTGAV
;
A
#
# COMPACT_ATOMS: atom_id res chain seq x y z
N MET A 1 15.19 -10.33 -9.31
CA MET A 1 14.68 -9.17 -10.05
C MET A 1 15.38 -7.97 -9.48
N GLU A 2 16.27 -7.36 -10.26
CA GLU A 2 17.04 -6.21 -9.82
C GLU A 2 16.19 -4.94 -9.83
N ALA A 3 16.47 -4.04 -8.90
CA ALA A 3 15.93 -2.69 -8.90
C ALA A 3 16.72 -1.79 -9.86
N ASN A 4 16.06 -0.83 -10.47
CA ASN A 4 16.70 0.21 -11.26
C ASN A 4 17.35 1.25 -10.31
N GLY A 5 18.63 1.07 -10.02
CA GLY A 5 19.36 1.87 -9.04
C GLY A 5 19.34 1.28 -7.63
N PRO A 6 19.67 2.07 -6.58
CA PRO A 6 19.85 1.56 -5.22
C PRO A 6 18.56 0.99 -4.62
N PHE A 7 18.70 0.01 -3.72
CA PHE A 7 17.57 -0.64 -3.04
C PHE A 7 17.79 -0.68 -1.53
N ASP A 8 16.93 0.02 -0.78
CA ASP A 8 16.93 0.02 0.67
C ASP A 8 16.19 -1.22 1.19
N ARG A 9 16.96 -2.31 1.32
CA ARG A 9 16.46 -3.60 1.81
C ARG A 9 15.81 -3.49 3.19
N GLU A 10 16.39 -2.70 4.09
CA GLU A 10 15.86 -2.56 5.46
C GLU A 10 14.56 -1.76 5.47
N GLY A 11 14.47 -0.69 4.68
CA GLY A 11 13.21 0.04 4.49
C GLY A 11 12.09 -0.82 3.92
N ALA A 12 12.39 -1.64 2.92
CA ALA A 12 11.44 -2.60 2.39
C ALA A 12 11.03 -3.66 3.44
N ALA A 13 11.98 -4.19 4.21
CA ALA A 13 11.71 -5.15 5.28
C ALA A 13 10.84 -4.54 6.39
N SER A 14 11.14 -3.30 6.81
CA SER A 14 10.36 -2.52 7.77
C SER A 14 8.89 -2.40 7.34
N LEU A 15 8.65 -2.01 6.09
CA LEU A 15 7.28 -1.91 5.55
C LEU A 15 6.57 -3.26 5.50
N LEU A 16 7.25 -4.34 5.09
CA LEU A 16 6.65 -5.68 5.11
C LEU A 16 6.26 -6.10 6.54
N ARG A 17 7.12 -5.89 7.54
CA ARG A 17 6.80 -6.18 8.95
C ARG A 17 5.60 -5.36 9.42
N ALA A 18 5.61 -4.06 9.15
CA ALA A 18 4.60 -3.12 9.62
C ALA A 18 3.22 -3.37 8.99
N HIS A 19 3.18 -3.77 7.71
CA HIS A 19 1.94 -3.88 6.95
C HIS A 19 1.47 -5.32 6.68
N SER A 20 2.27 -6.34 7.00
CA SER A 20 1.87 -7.75 6.85
C SER A 20 0.62 -8.09 7.65
N LEU A 21 -0.29 -8.83 7.04
CA LEU A 21 -1.53 -9.27 7.67
C LEU A 21 -1.39 -10.68 8.22
N PRO A 22 -1.59 -10.89 9.54
CA PRO A 22 -1.60 -12.23 10.12
C PRO A 22 -2.58 -13.15 9.38
N GLY A 23 -2.09 -14.32 8.96
CA GLY A 23 -2.86 -15.30 8.20
C GLY A 23 -2.70 -15.16 6.68
N VAL A 24 -2.72 -13.94 6.14
CA VAL A 24 -2.50 -13.72 4.68
C VAL A 24 -1.02 -13.79 4.33
N ASP A 25 -0.20 -13.21 5.19
CA ASP A 25 1.24 -13.08 5.02
C ASP A 25 1.97 -13.92 6.07
N ARG A 26 2.95 -14.70 5.64
CA ARG A 26 3.96 -15.31 6.51
C ARG A 26 5.28 -14.59 6.32
N VAL A 27 5.64 -13.77 7.30
CA VAL A 27 6.88 -12.99 7.30
C VAL A 27 7.95 -13.69 8.12
N ALA A 28 9.16 -13.78 7.59
CA ALA A 28 10.32 -14.37 8.24
C ALA A 28 11.59 -13.55 7.98
N GLY A 29 12.71 -13.95 8.60
CA GLY A 29 14.01 -13.30 8.41
C GLY A 29 13.97 -11.81 8.74
N ASP A 30 13.25 -11.45 9.81
CA ASP A 30 12.99 -10.06 10.20
C ASP A 30 12.46 -9.21 9.04
N GLY A 31 11.42 -9.65 8.33
CA GLY A 31 10.83 -8.87 7.23
C GLY A 31 11.50 -9.06 5.88
N THR A 32 12.65 -9.73 5.81
CA THR A 32 13.34 -9.94 4.53
C THR A 32 12.80 -11.10 3.72
N ARG A 33 11.89 -11.91 4.28
CA ARG A 33 11.18 -12.98 3.57
C ARG A 33 9.67 -12.87 3.78
N LEU A 34 8.92 -13.12 2.72
CA LEU A 34 7.46 -13.12 2.73
C LEU A 34 6.94 -14.29 1.90
N GLU A 35 6.01 -15.07 2.45
CA GLU A 35 5.15 -15.97 1.68
C GLU A 35 3.71 -15.48 1.76
N ARG A 36 3.01 -15.45 0.63
CA ARG A 36 1.58 -15.13 0.59
C ARG A 36 0.89 -15.75 -0.62
N LEU A 37 -0.43 -15.68 -0.61
CA LEU A 37 -1.22 -15.91 -1.82
C LEU A 37 -1.41 -14.58 -2.56
N LEU A 38 -1.11 -14.60 -3.86
CA LEU A 38 -1.36 -13.51 -4.80
C LEU A 38 -2.48 -13.94 -5.73
N SER A 39 -3.53 -13.13 -5.85
CA SER A 39 -4.67 -13.38 -6.72
C SER A 39 -4.36 -12.86 -8.11
N LEU A 40 -4.29 -13.77 -9.08
CA LEU A 40 -4.16 -13.46 -10.50
C LEU A 40 -5.43 -13.95 -11.19
N ASP A 41 -6.15 -13.05 -11.86
CA ASP A 41 -7.45 -13.32 -12.50
C ASP A 41 -8.43 -14.03 -11.55
N GLY A 42 -8.47 -13.60 -10.28
CA GLY A 42 -9.30 -14.17 -9.22
C GLY A 42 -8.81 -15.51 -8.63
N THR A 43 -7.77 -16.10 -9.21
CA THR A 43 -7.18 -17.36 -8.78
C THR A 43 -6.02 -17.11 -7.81
N PRO A 44 -6.02 -17.71 -6.61
CA PRO A 44 -4.93 -17.54 -5.66
C PRO A 44 -3.72 -18.41 -6.04
N HIS A 45 -2.54 -17.80 -6.08
CA HIS A 45 -1.28 -18.47 -6.34
C HIS A 45 -0.27 -18.20 -5.22
N LEU A 46 0.45 -19.24 -4.81
CA LEU A 46 1.54 -19.09 -3.84
C LEU A 46 2.72 -18.37 -4.48
N ILE A 47 3.21 -17.35 -3.78
CA ILE A 47 4.48 -16.70 -4.05
C ILE A 47 5.32 -16.69 -2.77
N ALA A 48 6.63 -16.80 -2.92
CA ALA A 48 7.59 -16.49 -1.88
C ALA A 48 8.56 -15.41 -2.38
N LEU A 49 8.85 -14.44 -1.53
CA LEU A 49 9.71 -13.31 -1.81
C LEU A 49 10.87 -13.30 -0.84
N GLU A 50 12.06 -13.00 -1.33
CA GLU A 50 13.22 -12.68 -0.52
C GLU A 50 13.82 -11.35 -0.97
N LEU A 51 13.93 -10.40 -0.02
CA LEU A 51 14.60 -9.13 -0.24
C LEU A 51 16.10 -9.36 -0.28
N THR A 52 16.71 -9.01 -1.41
CA THR A 52 18.15 -9.09 -1.66
C THR A 52 18.81 -7.73 -1.44
N ALA A 53 20.12 -7.63 -1.63
CA ALA A 53 20.84 -6.34 -1.51
C ALA A 53 20.43 -5.33 -2.60
N THR A 54 19.91 -5.80 -3.73
CA THR A 54 19.73 -4.99 -4.95
C THR A 54 18.31 -5.11 -5.54
N GLY A 55 17.40 -5.82 -4.87
CA GLY A 55 16.02 -6.01 -5.34
C GLY A 55 15.34 -7.20 -4.67
N VAL A 56 14.51 -7.93 -5.42
CA VAL A 56 13.66 -9.00 -4.88
C VAL A 56 13.86 -10.30 -5.66
N ARG A 57 14.06 -11.42 -4.95
CA ARG A 57 13.96 -12.77 -5.48
C ARG A 57 12.51 -13.24 -5.33
N LEU A 58 11.92 -13.74 -6.41
CA LEU A 58 10.56 -14.29 -6.45
C LEU A 58 10.66 -15.78 -6.74
N GLU A 59 10.01 -16.58 -5.91
CA GLU A 59 9.74 -18.00 -6.13
C GLU A 59 8.25 -18.19 -6.35
N THR A 60 7.89 -18.82 -7.47
CA THR A 60 6.50 -19.11 -7.82
C THR A 60 6.42 -20.18 -8.91
N ALA A 61 5.22 -20.63 -9.24
CA ALA A 61 5.02 -21.61 -10.31
C ALA A 61 5.36 -21.00 -11.68
N ALA A 62 6.02 -21.79 -12.54
CA ALA A 62 6.45 -21.34 -13.86
C ALA A 62 5.30 -20.77 -14.72
N ALA A 63 4.10 -21.33 -14.59
CA ALA A 63 2.92 -20.92 -15.35
C ALA A 63 2.49 -19.46 -15.11
N ILE A 64 2.82 -18.88 -13.95
CA ILE A 64 2.45 -17.51 -13.59
C ILE A 64 3.65 -16.58 -13.40
N ALA A 65 4.87 -17.06 -13.66
CA ALA A 65 6.10 -16.36 -13.27
C ALA A 65 6.21 -14.95 -13.86
N ALA A 66 5.80 -14.76 -15.12
CA ALA A 66 5.83 -13.46 -15.79
C ALA A 66 4.89 -12.44 -15.13
N GLU A 67 3.63 -12.84 -14.88
CA GLU A 67 2.65 -11.95 -14.27
C GLU A 67 2.96 -11.68 -12.80
N ALA A 68 3.34 -12.71 -12.03
CA ALA A 68 3.79 -12.53 -10.66
C ALA A 68 5.02 -11.61 -10.58
N ALA A 69 5.97 -11.73 -11.50
CA ALA A 69 7.10 -10.81 -11.59
C ALA A 69 6.61 -9.37 -11.83
N ARG A 70 5.71 -9.13 -12.80
CA ARG A 70 5.14 -7.79 -13.07
C ARG A 70 4.48 -7.20 -11.82
N ARG A 71 3.67 -7.99 -11.10
CA ARG A 71 3.03 -7.56 -9.85
C ARG A 71 4.05 -7.20 -8.77
N VAL A 72 5.07 -8.03 -8.57
CA VAL A 72 6.11 -7.81 -7.54
C VAL A 72 7.02 -6.63 -7.90
N ARG A 73 7.38 -6.46 -9.18
CA ARG A 73 8.20 -5.32 -9.61
C ARG A 73 7.55 -3.99 -9.24
N ALA A 74 6.26 -3.84 -9.52
CA ALA A 74 5.54 -2.65 -9.14
C ALA A 74 5.24 -2.58 -7.63
N TRP A 75 5.01 -3.72 -6.97
CA TRP A 75 4.86 -3.74 -5.51
C TRP A 75 6.07 -3.08 -4.83
N PHE A 76 7.30 -3.39 -5.27
CA PHE A 76 8.51 -2.82 -4.68
C PHE A 76 9.10 -1.63 -5.44
N ASP A 77 8.36 -1.06 -6.40
CA ASP A 77 8.82 0.07 -7.23
C ASP A 77 10.22 -0.17 -7.86
N LEU A 78 10.42 -1.38 -8.38
CA LEU A 78 11.74 -1.83 -8.86
C LEU A 78 12.14 -1.20 -10.20
N ASP A 79 11.19 -0.59 -10.93
CA ASP A 79 11.42 -0.05 -12.28
C ASP A 79 11.79 1.44 -12.29
N SER A 80 11.37 2.20 -11.27
CA SER A 80 11.72 3.63 -11.15
C SER A 80 13.24 3.83 -11.11
N ASP A 81 13.75 4.75 -11.93
CA ASP A 81 15.15 5.20 -11.88
C ASP A 81 15.35 6.07 -10.64
N LEU A 82 15.61 5.41 -9.52
CA LEU A 82 15.68 6.07 -8.22
C LEU A 82 16.89 7.02 -8.14
N ALA A 83 17.94 6.78 -8.93
CA ALA A 83 19.09 7.66 -8.98
C ALA A 83 18.74 8.98 -9.69
N ALA A 84 17.99 8.94 -10.79
CA ALA A 84 17.50 10.15 -11.46
C ALA A 84 16.53 10.94 -10.59
N ILE A 85 15.52 10.26 -10.05
CA ILE A 85 14.51 10.87 -9.16
C ILE A 85 15.18 11.51 -7.93
N GLY A 86 16.13 10.79 -7.32
CA GLY A 86 16.88 11.28 -6.16
C GLY A 86 17.68 12.55 -6.48
N ARG A 87 18.30 12.66 -7.67
CA ARG A 87 19.03 13.87 -8.07
C ARG A 87 18.10 15.07 -8.21
N GLU A 88 16.94 14.89 -8.85
CA GLU A 88 15.98 15.97 -9.06
C GLU A 88 15.38 16.45 -7.73
N LEU A 89 14.93 15.53 -6.89
CA LEU A 89 14.33 15.88 -5.60
C LEU A 89 15.34 16.42 -4.59
N SER A 90 16.63 16.08 -4.72
CA SER A 90 17.70 16.63 -3.87
C SER A 90 18.00 18.10 -4.14
N LEU A 91 17.42 18.72 -5.18
CA LEU A 91 17.44 20.17 -5.34
C LEU A 91 16.64 20.88 -4.23
N ASP A 92 15.74 20.15 -3.59
CA ASP A 92 14.95 20.64 -2.47
C ASP A 92 15.69 20.47 -1.12
N PRO A 93 15.95 21.56 -0.37
CA PRO A 93 16.67 21.47 0.90
C PRO A 93 16.01 20.60 1.96
N VAL A 94 14.68 20.39 1.90
CA VAL A 94 13.97 19.53 2.85
C VAL A 94 14.20 18.05 2.53
N LEU A 95 14.29 17.70 1.24
CA LEU A 95 14.43 16.30 0.81
C LEU A 95 15.89 15.85 0.72
N ALA A 96 16.80 16.74 0.32
CA ALA A 96 18.22 16.45 0.13
C ALA A 96 18.87 15.64 1.28
N PRO A 97 18.74 16.02 2.58
CA PRO A 97 19.38 15.27 3.66
C PRO A 97 18.76 13.87 3.82
N VAL A 98 17.47 13.72 3.58
CA VAL A 98 16.77 12.44 3.76
C VAL A 98 17.06 11.48 2.61
N ILE A 99 17.16 12.00 1.38
CA ILE A 99 17.59 11.24 0.21
C ILE A 99 19.03 10.76 0.39
N ALA A 100 19.93 11.63 0.86
CA ALA A 100 21.32 11.26 1.13
C ALA A 100 21.44 10.16 2.20
N ALA A 101 20.60 10.20 3.23
CA ALA A 101 20.57 9.18 4.27
C ALA A 101 19.99 7.83 3.80
N ARG A 102 19.03 7.86 2.85
CA ARG A 102 18.32 6.67 2.37
C ARG A 102 18.15 6.69 0.84
N PRO A 103 19.24 6.59 0.06
CA PRO A 103 19.19 6.75 -1.40
C PRO A 103 18.45 5.61 -2.10
N GLY A 104 18.32 4.46 -1.45
CA GLY A 104 17.62 3.28 -1.97
C GLY A 104 16.14 3.18 -1.59
N LEU A 105 15.58 4.16 -0.89
CA LEU A 105 14.19 4.08 -0.40
C LEU A 105 13.20 4.03 -1.58
N ARG A 106 12.41 2.96 -1.63
CA ARG A 106 11.44 2.70 -2.69
C ARG A 106 10.03 3.10 -2.29
N ALA A 107 9.22 3.46 -3.28
CA ALA A 107 7.80 3.72 -3.08
C ALA A 107 7.00 2.40 -3.00
N VAL A 108 7.21 1.61 -1.93
CA VAL A 108 6.61 0.27 -1.80
C VAL A 108 5.07 0.34 -1.71
N GLN A 109 4.41 -0.35 -2.63
CA GLN A 109 2.97 -0.36 -2.83
C GLN A 109 2.31 -1.55 -2.10
N TYR A 110 1.10 -1.88 -2.51
CA TYR A 110 0.38 -3.09 -2.12
C TYR A 110 0.11 -3.96 -3.35
N PRO A 111 0.04 -5.28 -3.17
CA PRO A 111 -0.11 -6.22 -4.27
C PRO A 111 -1.55 -6.48 -4.69
N GLU A 112 -2.56 -6.03 -3.92
CA GLU A 112 -3.95 -6.46 -4.10
C GLU A 112 -4.94 -5.29 -3.96
N PRO A 113 -5.71 -4.94 -5.00
CA PRO A 113 -6.53 -3.72 -4.98
C PRO A 113 -7.59 -3.66 -3.87
N PHE A 114 -8.38 -4.72 -3.73
CA PHE A 114 -9.46 -4.76 -2.73
C PHE A 114 -8.91 -4.76 -1.31
N GLU A 115 -7.92 -5.61 -1.03
CA GLU A 115 -7.21 -5.65 0.25
C GLU A 115 -6.66 -4.28 0.62
N SER A 116 -6.03 -3.59 -0.33
CA SER A 116 -5.47 -2.25 -0.12
C SER A 116 -6.52 -1.21 0.24
N ALA A 117 -7.65 -1.21 -0.48
CA ALA A 117 -8.74 -0.28 -0.24
C ALA A 117 -9.36 -0.49 1.16
N VAL A 118 -9.61 -1.75 1.54
CA VAL A 118 -10.10 -2.08 2.88
C VAL A 118 -9.07 -1.69 3.95
N MET A 119 -7.79 -2.02 3.76
CA MET A 119 -6.73 -1.68 4.70
C MET A 119 -6.51 -0.17 4.86
N ALA A 120 -6.67 0.61 3.78
CA ALA A 120 -6.61 2.07 3.83
C ALA A 120 -7.75 2.64 4.69
N VAL A 121 -8.97 2.09 4.58
CA VAL A 121 -10.11 2.45 5.43
C VAL A 121 -9.87 2.03 6.88
N LEU A 122 -9.35 0.83 7.10
CA LEU A 122 -9.05 0.32 8.45
C LEU A 122 -7.96 1.14 9.14
N GLY A 123 -7.02 1.70 8.38
CA GLY A 123 -5.94 2.58 8.86
C GLY A 123 -6.32 4.04 9.08
N GLN A 124 -7.53 4.47 8.72
CA GLN A 124 -7.95 5.85 8.92
C GLN A 124 -7.88 6.25 10.40
N GLN A 125 -7.13 7.31 10.71
CA GLN A 125 -7.03 7.93 12.05
C GLN A 125 -6.53 7.00 13.17
N VAL A 126 -5.80 5.94 12.82
CA VAL A 126 -5.20 5.02 13.79
C VAL A 126 -3.74 4.74 13.45
N SER A 127 -3.01 4.10 14.37
CA SER A 127 -1.65 3.64 14.08
C SER A 127 -1.66 2.48 13.08
N VAL A 128 -0.53 2.28 12.39
CA VAL A 128 -0.31 1.13 11.49
C VAL A 128 -0.52 -0.20 12.22
N ALA A 129 -0.06 -0.32 13.47
CA ALA A 129 -0.25 -1.52 14.29
C ALA A 129 -1.73 -1.81 14.60
N ALA A 130 -2.52 -0.76 14.87
CA ALA A 130 -3.96 -0.90 15.07
C ALA A 130 -4.67 -1.30 13.77
N ALA A 131 -4.30 -0.68 12.64
CA ALA A 131 -4.82 -1.05 11.32
C ALA A 131 -4.55 -2.53 11.00
N ARG A 132 -3.32 -3.00 11.24
CA ARG A 132 -2.91 -4.40 11.08
C ARG A 132 -3.71 -5.34 11.98
N THR A 133 -4.03 -4.92 13.20
CA THR A 133 -4.88 -5.70 14.12
C THR A 133 -6.31 -5.82 13.58
N PHE A 134 -6.89 -4.74 13.07
CA PHE A 134 -8.21 -4.80 12.42
C PHE A 134 -8.19 -5.69 11.18
N GLY A 135 -7.17 -5.56 10.32
CA GLY A 135 -7.00 -6.42 9.16
C GLY A 135 -6.89 -7.90 9.51
N GLY A 136 -6.07 -8.25 10.51
CA GLY A 136 -5.94 -9.63 11.00
C GLY A 136 -7.25 -10.19 11.56
N ARG A 137 -8.06 -9.38 12.27
CA ARG A 137 -9.39 -9.80 12.72
C ARG A 137 -10.37 -9.98 11.57
N ALA A 138 -10.32 -9.12 10.56
CA ALA A 138 -11.14 -9.27 9.35
C ALA A 138 -10.80 -10.57 8.61
N VAL A 139 -9.51 -10.89 8.46
CA VAL A 139 -9.05 -12.15 7.87
C VAL A 139 -9.49 -13.35 8.72
N ALA A 140 -9.35 -13.29 10.04
CA ALA A 140 -9.75 -14.40 10.92
C ALA A 140 -11.26 -14.66 10.89
N ALA A 141 -12.08 -13.61 10.78
CA ALA A 141 -13.53 -13.72 10.80
C ALA A 141 -14.17 -14.02 9.42
N PHE A 142 -13.60 -13.46 8.35
CA PHE A 142 -14.23 -13.42 7.02
C PHE A 142 -13.29 -13.84 5.87
N GLY A 143 -12.04 -14.19 6.18
CA GLY A 143 -11.10 -14.70 5.19
C GLY A 143 -11.48 -16.12 4.74
N ALA A 144 -11.06 -16.48 3.53
CA ALA A 144 -11.23 -17.84 3.03
C ALA A 144 -10.00 -18.69 3.31
N VAL A 145 -10.19 -20.01 3.43
CA VAL A 145 -9.08 -20.96 3.51
C VAL A 145 -8.26 -20.87 2.22
N GLY A 146 -6.96 -20.65 2.37
CA GLY A 146 -6.01 -20.67 1.26
C GLY A 146 -5.25 -21.98 1.20
N ALA A 147 -3.99 -21.93 0.77
CA ALA A 147 -3.08 -23.07 0.66
C ALA A 147 -1.89 -22.92 1.62
N GLN A 148 -1.26 -24.03 1.98
CA GLN A 148 -0.04 -24.05 2.81
C GLN A 148 -0.17 -23.32 4.16
N GLY A 149 -1.36 -23.35 4.77
CA GLY A 149 -1.64 -22.66 6.03
C GLY A 149 -1.75 -21.13 5.93
N LEU A 150 -1.84 -20.59 4.70
CA LEU A 150 -2.16 -19.19 4.45
C LEU A 150 -3.67 -19.03 4.22
N ALA A 151 -4.21 -17.91 4.68
CA ALA A 151 -5.58 -17.48 4.39
C ALA A 151 -5.59 -16.56 3.18
N ARG A 152 -6.76 -16.46 2.54
CA ARG A 152 -7.06 -15.39 1.58
C ARG A 152 -7.73 -14.24 2.32
N PHE A 153 -7.37 -13.01 1.93
CA PHE A 153 -8.10 -11.83 2.40
C PHE A 153 -9.61 -11.97 2.07
N PRO A 154 -10.54 -11.45 2.90
CA PRO A 154 -11.97 -11.52 2.63
C PRO A 154 -12.31 -11.04 1.21
N THR A 155 -13.26 -11.69 0.56
CA THR A 155 -13.81 -11.18 -0.71
C THR A 155 -14.80 -10.05 -0.44
N PRO A 156 -15.15 -9.24 -1.45
CA PRO A 156 -16.23 -8.26 -1.32
C PRO A 156 -17.53 -8.88 -0.77
N GLU A 157 -17.93 -10.03 -1.31
CA GLU A 157 -19.15 -10.75 -0.91
C GLU A 157 -19.08 -11.22 0.54
N ALA A 158 -17.91 -11.71 0.98
CA ALA A 158 -17.70 -12.15 2.36
C ALA A 158 -17.88 -11.01 3.37
N LEU A 159 -17.51 -9.77 3.01
CA LEU A 159 -17.73 -8.59 3.86
C LEU A 159 -19.15 -8.01 3.77
N LEU A 160 -19.92 -8.39 2.74
CA LEU A 160 -21.31 -7.95 2.58
C LEU A 160 -22.33 -8.92 3.18
N ALA A 161 -21.98 -10.22 3.24
CA ALA A 161 -22.82 -11.29 3.74
C ALA A 161 -23.31 -11.14 5.20
N PRO A 162 -22.46 -10.81 6.19
CA PRO A 162 -22.92 -10.66 7.57
C PRO A 162 -23.71 -9.36 7.78
N ASP A 163 -24.53 -9.35 8.82
CA ASP A 163 -25.14 -8.12 9.31
C ASP A 163 -24.06 -7.07 9.66
N PRO A 164 -24.31 -5.76 9.43
CA PRO A 164 -23.33 -4.70 9.68
C PRO A 164 -22.74 -4.73 11.10
N GLU A 165 -23.56 -5.09 12.09
CA GLU A 165 -23.17 -5.17 13.49
C GLU A 165 -22.24 -6.36 13.77
N VAL A 166 -22.45 -7.49 13.10
CA VAL A 166 -21.58 -8.67 13.17
C VAL A 166 -20.21 -8.35 12.59
N LEU A 167 -20.16 -7.72 11.40
CA LEU A 167 -18.90 -7.27 10.79
C LEU A 167 -18.15 -6.30 11.72
N ARG A 168 -18.86 -5.31 12.24
CA ARG A 168 -18.28 -4.29 13.12
C ARG A 168 -17.67 -4.93 14.38
N SER A 169 -18.41 -5.80 15.04
CA SER A 169 -18.00 -6.43 16.29
C SER A 169 -16.86 -7.43 16.10
N ALA A 170 -16.89 -8.23 15.02
CA ALA A 170 -15.82 -9.18 14.70
C ALA A 170 -14.47 -8.49 14.44
N ILE A 171 -14.47 -7.37 13.69
CA ILE A 171 -13.25 -6.60 13.41
C ILE A 171 -12.87 -5.72 14.62
N GLY A 172 -13.85 -5.29 15.42
CA GLY A 172 -13.66 -4.40 16.55
C GLY A 172 -13.45 -2.95 16.11
N ILE A 173 -14.30 -2.46 15.20
CA ILE A 173 -14.21 -1.11 14.61
C ILE A 173 -15.43 -0.24 14.94
N THR A 174 -15.35 1.04 14.60
CA THR A 174 -16.48 1.98 14.77
C THR A 174 -17.57 1.72 13.74
N ASN A 175 -18.80 2.17 14.03
CA ASN A 175 -19.92 2.15 13.08
C ASN A 175 -19.57 2.86 11.76
N ALA A 176 -18.89 4.01 11.84
CA ALA A 176 -18.48 4.75 10.65
C ALA A 176 -17.54 3.93 9.77
N ARG A 177 -16.51 3.30 10.36
CA ARG A 177 -15.55 2.50 9.62
C ARG A 177 -16.17 1.22 9.05
N ALA A 178 -17.05 0.56 9.79
CA ALA A 178 -17.78 -0.61 9.29
C ALA A 178 -18.65 -0.27 8.07
N ARG A 179 -19.34 0.89 8.10
CA ARG A 179 -20.09 1.38 6.93
C ARG A 179 -19.18 1.63 5.73
N THR A 180 -18.03 2.28 5.93
CA THR A 180 -17.07 2.54 4.84
C THR A 180 -16.50 1.24 4.27
N VAL A 181 -16.13 0.27 5.11
CA VAL A 181 -15.65 -1.06 4.65
C VAL A 181 -16.69 -1.75 3.78
N ARG A 182 -17.96 -1.75 4.20
CA ARG A 182 -19.06 -2.32 3.41
C ARG A 182 -19.32 -1.52 2.13
N ALA A 183 -19.15 -0.20 2.14
CA ALA A 183 -19.27 0.62 0.93
C ALA A 183 -18.17 0.31 -0.10
N VAL A 184 -16.93 0.10 0.36
CA VAL A 184 -15.83 -0.38 -0.50
C VAL A 184 -16.15 -1.77 -1.04
N ALA A 185 -16.58 -2.70 -0.19
CA ALA A 185 -17.00 -4.04 -0.63
C ALA A 185 -18.11 -3.98 -1.68
N ALA A 186 -19.14 -3.16 -1.48
CA ALA A 186 -20.22 -2.98 -2.45
C ALA A 186 -19.72 -2.41 -3.78
N ALA A 187 -18.78 -1.46 -3.76
CA ALA A 187 -18.21 -0.91 -4.99
C ALA A 187 -17.44 -1.97 -5.79
N PHE A 188 -16.61 -2.79 -5.13
CA PHE A 188 -15.87 -3.87 -5.78
C PHE A 188 -16.78 -5.00 -6.28
N ALA A 189 -17.77 -5.42 -5.48
CA ALA A 189 -18.79 -6.37 -5.92
C ALA A 189 -19.63 -5.84 -7.10
N GLY A 190 -19.79 -4.51 -7.19
CA GLY A 190 -20.44 -3.81 -8.30
C GLY A 190 -19.55 -3.57 -9.52
N GLY A 191 -18.32 -4.08 -9.55
CA GLY A 191 -17.42 -4.02 -10.70
C GLY A 191 -16.38 -2.90 -10.68
N LEU A 192 -16.17 -2.22 -9.53
CA LEU A 192 -15.01 -1.34 -9.40
C LEU A 192 -13.72 -2.15 -9.54
N ALA A 193 -12.98 -1.88 -10.62
CA ALA A 193 -11.64 -2.37 -10.84
C ALA A 193 -10.65 -1.22 -10.67
N LEU A 194 -9.63 -1.43 -9.86
CA LEU A 194 -8.53 -0.50 -9.66
C LEU A 194 -7.26 -1.11 -10.27
N ASP A 195 -6.70 -0.44 -11.26
CA ASP A 195 -5.56 -0.91 -12.03
C ASP A 195 -4.59 0.25 -12.30
N ARG A 196 -3.30 0.00 -12.10
CA ARG A 196 -2.24 0.99 -12.35
C ARG A 196 -2.11 1.37 -13.82
N ASP A 197 -2.50 0.47 -14.72
CA ASP A 197 -2.44 0.69 -16.17
C ASP A 197 -3.69 1.47 -16.67
N GLY A 198 -4.67 1.71 -15.79
CA GLY A 198 -5.90 2.44 -16.09
C GLY A 198 -5.80 3.95 -15.91
N ASP A 199 -6.92 4.65 -16.15
CA ASP A 199 -7.00 6.10 -15.95
C ASP A 199 -6.99 6.45 -14.45
N LEU A 200 -5.87 7.02 -13.99
CA LEU A 200 -5.65 7.39 -12.59
C LEU A 200 -6.58 8.52 -12.12
N VAL A 201 -6.98 9.44 -13.02
CA VAL A 201 -7.89 10.55 -12.70
C VAL A 201 -9.29 10.00 -12.48
N GLU A 202 -9.75 9.14 -13.38
CA GLU A 202 -11.05 8.50 -13.27
C GLU A 202 -11.13 7.58 -12.05
N GLN A 203 -10.10 6.78 -11.79
CA GLN A 203 -10.04 5.91 -10.60
C GLN A 203 -10.07 6.72 -9.31
N ARG A 204 -9.41 7.89 -9.26
CA ARG A 204 -9.54 8.80 -8.11
C ARG A 204 -10.97 9.29 -7.94
N ARG A 205 -11.66 9.66 -9.03
CA ARG A 205 -13.05 10.10 -9.01
C ARG A 205 -13.97 8.98 -8.49
N LEU A 206 -13.77 7.75 -8.94
CA LEU A 206 -14.51 6.56 -8.49
C LEU A 206 -14.27 6.29 -6.99
N LEU A 207 -13.02 6.36 -6.53
CA LEU A 207 -12.69 6.22 -5.10
C LEU A 207 -13.41 7.27 -4.24
N LEU A 208 -13.41 8.54 -4.66
CA LEU A 208 -14.08 9.64 -3.95
C LEU A 208 -15.61 9.53 -3.93
N ALA A 209 -16.20 8.77 -4.85
CA ALA A 209 -17.63 8.51 -4.86
C ALA A 209 -18.06 7.51 -3.76
N ILE A 210 -17.11 6.77 -3.16
CA ILE A 210 -17.40 5.79 -2.11
C ILE A 210 -17.60 6.52 -0.77
N PRO A 211 -18.77 6.37 -0.11
CA PRO A 211 -19.02 6.98 1.19
C PRO A 211 -17.96 6.61 2.23
N GLY A 212 -17.31 7.64 2.80
CA GLY A 212 -16.25 7.48 3.80
C GLY A 212 -14.82 7.41 3.24
N ILE A 213 -14.64 7.44 1.91
CA ILE A 213 -13.35 7.71 1.28
C ILE A 213 -13.25 9.22 1.00
N GLY A 214 -12.33 9.88 1.70
CA GLY A 214 -11.98 11.28 1.45
C GLY A 214 -10.73 11.44 0.59
N PRO A 215 -10.34 12.69 0.26
CA PRO A 215 -9.15 12.99 -0.55
C PRO A 215 -7.88 12.29 -0.06
N TRP A 216 -7.62 12.28 1.25
CA TRP A 216 -6.45 11.59 1.80
C TRP A 216 -6.43 10.10 1.46
N THR A 217 -7.54 9.38 1.63
CA THR A 217 -7.60 7.93 1.33
C THR A 217 -7.48 7.67 -0.16
N ALA A 218 -8.11 8.49 -1.01
CA ALA A 218 -8.01 8.35 -2.46
C ALA A 218 -6.56 8.59 -2.95
N ASP A 219 -5.90 9.64 -2.47
CA ASP A 219 -4.53 9.95 -2.86
C ASP A 219 -3.51 8.98 -2.23
N TYR A 220 -3.80 8.43 -1.04
CA TYR A 220 -3.02 7.33 -0.47
C TYR A 220 -3.11 6.07 -1.33
N LEU A 221 -4.29 5.71 -1.85
CA LEU A 221 -4.44 4.55 -2.76
C LEU A 221 -3.81 4.79 -4.13
N ARG A 222 -3.86 6.02 -4.67
CA ARG A 222 -3.09 6.34 -5.88
C ARG A 222 -1.61 6.08 -5.70
N LEU A 223 -1.06 6.49 -4.56
CA LEU A 223 0.35 6.33 -4.20
C LEU A 223 0.71 4.87 -3.86
N ARG A 224 -0.03 4.21 -2.96
CA ARG A 224 0.29 2.89 -2.41
C ARG A 224 -0.32 1.71 -3.17
N LEU A 225 -1.20 1.91 -4.14
CA LEU A 225 -1.80 0.82 -4.91
C LEU A 225 -1.64 1.04 -6.42
N LEU A 226 -1.98 2.22 -6.92
CA LEU A 226 -1.97 2.50 -8.36
C LEU A 226 -0.58 2.88 -8.88
N GLY A 227 0.38 3.12 -7.98
CA GLY A 227 1.75 3.48 -8.37
C GLY A 227 1.85 4.82 -9.10
N ASP A 228 0.92 5.73 -8.84
CA ASP A 228 0.94 7.08 -9.41
C ASP A 228 2.17 7.84 -8.87
N PRO A 229 3.18 8.14 -9.71
CA PRO A 229 4.43 8.77 -9.26
C PRO A 229 4.20 10.20 -8.77
N ASP A 230 3.07 10.81 -9.14
CA ASP A 230 2.73 12.19 -8.85
C ASP A 230 1.62 12.31 -7.77
N ALA A 231 1.22 11.20 -7.15
CA ALA A 231 0.26 11.22 -6.04
C ALA A 231 0.91 11.76 -4.75
N PHE A 232 0.13 12.56 -4.00
CA PHE A 232 0.57 13.13 -2.73
C PHE A 232 -0.63 13.30 -1.78
N PRO A 233 -0.72 12.52 -0.69
CA PRO A 233 -1.80 12.67 0.27
C PRO A 233 -1.56 13.88 1.18
N ALA A 234 -1.74 15.11 0.69
CA ALA A 234 -1.39 16.35 1.39
C ALA A 234 -2.05 16.52 2.78
N GLY A 235 -3.17 15.84 3.02
CA GLY A 235 -3.85 15.81 4.32
C GLY A 235 -3.15 14.95 5.38
N ASP A 236 -2.11 14.21 5.00
CA ASP A 236 -1.42 13.27 5.87
C ASP A 236 -0.70 13.98 7.01
N LEU A 237 -0.98 13.54 8.23
CA LEU A 237 -0.45 14.17 9.43
C LEU A 237 1.07 14.05 9.53
N VAL A 238 1.63 12.92 9.08
CA VAL A 238 3.07 12.66 9.14
C VAL A 238 3.79 13.51 8.09
N LEU A 239 3.29 13.55 6.85
CA LEU A 239 3.85 14.43 5.81
C LEU A 239 3.81 15.90 6.24
N ARG A 240 2.68 16.37 6.78
CA ARG A 240 2.55 17.74 7.25
C ARG A 240 3.52 18.04 8.39
N ARG A 241 3.76 17.10 9.31
CA ARG A 241 4.76 17.25 10.37
C ARG A 241 6.19 17.32 9.82
N ALA A 242 6.53 16.45 8.86
CA ALA A 242 7.83 16.50 8.18
C ALA A 242 8.07 17.85 7.49
N LEU A 243 7.00 18.51 7.04
CA LEU A 243 7.01 19.84 6.44
C LEU A 243 6.83 20.99 7.45
N GLY A 244 7.09 20.76 8.74
CA GLY A 244 7.04 21.81 9.77
C GLY A 244 5.66 22.10 10.33
N GLY A 245 4.70 21.17 10.20
CA GLY A 245 3.36 21.29 10.78
C GLY A 245 2.38 22.15 9.96
N ILE A 246 2.65 22.34 8.66
CA ILE A 246 1.84 23.18 7.76
C ILE A 246 0.42 22.64 7.54
N THR A 247 -0.45 23.49 6.98
CA THR A 247 -1.83 23.14 6.61
C THR A 247 -1.85 22.21 5.38
N THR A 248 -2.98 21.52 5.16
CA THR A 248 -3.18 20.68 3.97
C THR A 248 -3.00 21.45 2.66
N ALA A 249 -3.54 22.67 2.56
CA ALA A 249 -3.42 23.50 1.36
C ALA A 249 -1.98 23.96 1.09
N ALA A 250 -1.24 24.28 2.17
CA ALA A 250 0.18 24.62 2.06
C ALA A 250 1.01 23.39 1.67
N ALA A 251 0.70 22.20 2.20
CA ALA A 251 1.36 20.96 1.81
C ALA A 251 1.11 20.60 0.34
N GLU A 252 -0.13 20.77 -0.16
CA GLU A 252 -0.45 20.58 -1.58
C GLU A 252 0.39 21.53 -2.45
N THR A 253 0.36 22.83 -2.13
CA THR A 253 1.11 23.86 -2.87
C THR A 253 2.61 23.57 -2.85
N ARG A 254 3.16 23.21 -1.69
CA ARG A 254 4.57 22.88 -1.50
C ARG A 254 5.00 21.67 -2.32
N SER A 255 4.12 20.68 -2.46
CA SER A 255 4.41 19.46 -3.22
C SER A 255 4.54 19.69 -4.72
N LEU A 256 3.98 20.78 -5.26
CA LEU A 256 3.99 21.06 -6.70
C LEU A 256 5.40 21.21 -7.28
N SER A 257 6.39 21.59 -6.46
CA SER A 257 7.78 21.67 -6.91
C SER A 257 8.45 20.29 -7.09
N TRP A 258 7.84 19.21 -6.60
CA TRP A 258 8.37 17.85 -6.70
C TRP A 258 7.76 17.04 -7.83
N ARG A 259 6.90 17.65 -8.65
CA ARG A 259 6.34 16.97 -9.82
C ARG A 259 7.48 16.64 -10.80
N PRO A 260 7.46 15.46 -11.45
CA PRO A 260 6.39 14.45 -11.43
C PRO A 260 6.56 13.36 -10.34
N HIS A 261 7.45 13.54 -9.37
CA HIS A 261 7.90 12.54 -8.39
C HIS A 261 7.40 12.79 -6.96
N ARG A 262 6.18 13.32 -6.82
CA ARG A 262 5.60 13.63 -5.51
C ARG A 262 5.43 12.39 -4.62
N ALA A 263 5.18 11.22 -5.20
CA ALA A 263 5.06 9.97 -4.45
C ALA A 263 6.39 9.59 -3.77
N HIS A 264 7.50 9.68 -4.50
CA HIS A 264 8.84 9.43 -3.94
C HIS A 264 9.20 10.45 -2.86
N ALA A 265 8.89 11.73 -3.07
CA ALA A 265 9.06 12.76 -2.05
C ALA A 265 8.27 12.43 -0.76
N ALA A 266 7.02 11.95 -0.88
CA ALA A 266 6.23 11.52 0.27
C ALA A 266 6.88 10.36 1.04
N PHE A 267 7.44 9.36 0.35
CA PHE A 267 8.16 8.26 1.01
C PHE A 267 9.38 8.73 1.79
N TRP A 268 10.20 9.61 1.21
CA TRP A 268 11.32 10.18 1.96
C TRP A 268 10.85 11.01 3.16
N LEU A 269 9.79 11.81 3.02
CA LEU A 269 9.23 12.57 4.15
C LEU A 269 8.67 11.66 5.25
N TRP A 270 8.03 10.54 4.92
CA TRP A 270 7.62 9.56 5.94
C TRP A 270 8.84 8.95 6.65
N ALA A 271 9.87 8.57 5.89
CA ALA A 271 11.11 8.03 6.43
C ALA A 271 11.84 9.02 7.37
N SER A 272 11.77 10.33 7.09
CA SER A 272 12.39 11.36 7.94
C SER A 272 11.79 11.45 9.35
N THR A 273 10.60 10.88 9.54
CA THR A 273 9.89 10.82 10.84
C THR A 273 9.90 9.42 11.47
N GLY A 274 10.59 8.45 10.86
CA GLY A 274 10.59 7.05 11.30
C GLY A 274 9.28 6.30 11.01
N ALA A 275 8.46 6.79 10.06
CA ALA A 275 7.19 6.15 9.69
C ALA A 275 7.33 5.11 8.57
N VAL A 276 8.53 4.94 8.01
CA VAL A 276 8.91 3.96 6.97
C VAL A 276 10.25 3.33 7.34
#